data_AF-A0A953IY96-F1
#
_entry.id   AF-A0A953IY96-F1
#
_cell.length_a   1.000
_cell.length_b   1.000
_cell.length_c   1.000
_cell.angle_alpha   90.00
_cell.angle_beta   90.00
_cell.angle_gamma   90.00
#
_symmetry.space_group_name_H-M   'P 1'
#
loop_
_entity.id
_entity.type
_entity.pdbx_description
1 polymer ?
#
loop_
_entity_poly.entity_id
_entity_poly.type
_entity_poly.pdbx_seq_one_letter_code
_entity_poly.pdbx_strand_id
1 'polypeptide(L)'
;MPRARSYGPSPSVPDPRRVLLALVREFVQAASACPGVRRIALIGSLVTDKAIPKDADVLVTIDGGMELDALARAGRRLKGRANSINLGADIFLADETGHYLGRICRYRECHARVLCHARHCGRRQHLNDDLDVVTLSESLIAAPPLDLWPTVIRRQPVPPDVEAMLLAEQARKME
;
A
#
# COMPACT_ATOMS: atom_id res chain seq x y z
N MET A 1 -13.88 -22.23 30.83
CA MET A 1 -14.15 -21.31 29.70
C MET A 1 -12.97 -21.39 28.74
N PRO A 2 -13.15 -21.81 27.47
CA PRO A 2 -12.04 -21.77 26.52
C PRO A 2 -11.77 -20.32 26.13
N ARG A 3 -10.54 -19.84 26.39
CA ARG A 3 -10.06 -18.54 25.90
C ARG A 3 -10.19 -18.53 24.38
N ALA A 4 -10.91 -17.55 23.83
CA ALA A 4 -10.94 -17.32 22.39
C ALA A 4 -9.48 -17.16 21.91
N ARG A 5 -8.98 -18.11 21.13
CA ARG A 5 -7.70 -17.95 20.41
C ARG A 5 -7.88 -16.77 19.47
N SER A 6 -7.15 -15.68 19.72
CA SER A 6 -7.07 -14.58 18.76
C SER A 6 -6.35 -15.09 17.52
N TYR A 7 -7.09 -15.44 16.47
CA TYR A 7 -6.56 -15.73 15.13
C TYR A 7 -6.07 -14.45 14.43
N GLY A 8 -5.21 -13.68 15.12
CA GLY A 8 -4.44 -12.60 14.53
C GLY A 8 -3.15 -13.13 13.91
N PRO A 9 -2.54 -12.39 12.97
CA PRO A 9 -1.17 -12.70 12.55
C PRO A 9 -0.28 -12.79 13.79
N SER A 10 0.70 -13.69 13.75
CA SER A 10 1.75 -13.80 14.75
C SER A 10 3.03 -13.25 14.13
N PRO A 11 3.28 -11.94 14.25
CA PRO A 11 4.51 -11.38 13.74
C PRO A 11 5.71 -12.06 14.38
N SER A 12 6.77 -12.24 13.61
CA SER A 12 8.03 -12.83 14.11
C SER A 12 8.93 -11.79 14.80
N VAL A 13 8.45 -10.55 14.96
CA VAL A 13 9.19 -9.43 15.54
C VAL A 13 8.44 -8.78 16.72
N PRO A 14 9.14 -8.19 17.70
CA PRO A 14 8.51 -7.57 18.87
C PRO A 14 7.65 -6.35 18.57
N ASP A 15 8.04 -5.54 17.57
CA ASP A 15 7.33 -4.31 17.17
C ASP A 15 7.02 -4.34 15.65
N PRO A 16 5.97 -5.07 15.25
CA PRO A 16 5.60 -5.23 13.84
C PRO A 16 5.19 -3.92 13.17
N ARG A 17 4.52 -3.05 13.93
CA ARG A 17 3.96 -1.80 13.42
C ARG A 17 5.07 -0.84 13.01
N ARG A 18 6.08 -0.65 13.85
CA ARG A 18 7.25 0.17 13.52
C ARG A 18 7.99 -0.34 12.29
N VAL A 19 8.14 -1.67 12.15
CA VAL A 19 8.78 -2.25 10.97
C VAL A 19 7.95 -1.94 9.71
N LEU A 20 6.63 -2.14 9.74
CA LEU A 20 5.78 -1.81 8.59
C LEU A 20 5.84 -0.32 8.21
N LEU A 21 5.81 0.59 9.18
CA LEU A 21 5.93 2.03 8.91
C LEU A 21 7.27 2.36 8.25
N ALA A 22 8.38 1.77 8.70
CA ALA A 22 9.68 1.94 8.05
C ALA A 22 9.68 1.42 6.60
N LEU A 23 9.04 0.27 6.34
CA LEU A 23 8.92 -0.28 4.99
C LEU A 23 8.03 0.59 4.08
N VAL A 24 6.92 1.11 4.60
CA VAL A 24 6.05 2.05 3.89
C VAL A 24 6.82 3.30 3.51
N ARG A 25 7.62 3.85 4.43
CA ARG A 25 8.48 5.01 4.15
C ARG A 25 9.40 4.77 2.96
N GLU A 26 10.12 3.66 2.96
CA GLU A 26 11.01 3.31 1.85
C GLU A 26 10.26 3.09 0.53
N PHE A 27 9.04 2.54 0.60
CA PHE A 27 8.17 2.43 -0.56
C PHE A 27 7.77 3.80 -1.09
N VAL A 28 7.30 4.72 -0.24
CA VAL A 28 6.90 6.08 -0.63
C VAL A 28 8.07 6.81 -1.30
N GLN A 29 9.27 6.70 -0.74
CA GLN A 29 10.47 7.30 -1.34
C GLN A 29 10.76 6.75 -2.74
N ALA A 30 10.68 5.43 -2.94
CA ALA A 30 10.91 4.83 -4.25
C ALA A 30 9.77 5.13 -5.26
N ALA A 31 8.51 5.07 -4.81
CA ALA A 31 7.34 5.29 -5.63
C ALA A 31 7.21 6.76 -6.06
N SER A 32 7.54 7.72 -5.19
CA SER A 32 7.53 9.15 -5.53
C SER A 32 8.51 9.53 -6.64
N ALA A 33 9.56 8.73 -6.84
CA ALA A 33 10.53 8.91 -7.92
C ALA A 33 10.10 8.25 -9.24
N CYS A 34 8.97 7.54 -9.27
CA CYS A 34 8.46 6.91 -10.48
C CYS A 34 7.67 7.93 -11.32
N PRO A 35 8.05 8.17 -12.58
CA PRO A 35 7.27 9.02 -13.48
C PRO A 35 5.84 8.50 -13.62
N GLY A 36 4.86 9.40 -13.53
CA GLY A 36 3.44 9.07 -13.62
C GLY A 36 2.78 8.75 -12.27
N VAL A 37 3.51 8.64 -11.16
CA VAL A 37 2.88 8.64 -9.83
C VAL A 37 2.40 10.05 -9.51
N ARG A 38 1.13 10.17 -9.11
CA ARG A 38 0.46 11.46 -8.83
C ARG A 38 0.15 11.66 -7.36
N ARG A 39 -0.10 10.57 -6.63
CA ARG A 39 -0.41 10.63 -5.20
C ARG A 39 -0.08 9.30 -4.55
N ILE A 40 0.42 9.35 -3.32
CA ILE A 40 0.62 8.17 -2.48
C ILE A 40 -0.07 8.44 -1.16
N ALA A 41 -0.97 7.55 -0.76
CA ALA A 41 -1.76 7.67 0.45
C ALA A 41 -1.69 6.39 1.29
N LEU A 42 -1.65 6.55 2.60
CA LEU A 42 -1.76 5.45 3.55
C LEU A 42 -3.24 5.24 3.89
N ILE A 43 -3.68 3.99 3.82
CA ILE A 43 -5.05 3.60 4.16
C ILE A 43 -5.01 2.43 5.15
N GLY A 44 -6.19 1.87 5.47
CA GLY A 44 -6.30 0.64 6.23
C GLY A 44 -5.86 0.79 7.69
N SER A 45 -5.33 -0.27 8.28
CA SER A 45 -5.15 -0.32 9.73
C SER A 45 -3.93 0.42 10.28
N LEU A 46 -2.99 0.84 9.42
CA LEU A 46 -1.81 1.61 9.85
C LEU A 46 -2.14 3.06 10.18
N VAL A 47 -3.21 3.63 9.62
CA VAL A 47 -3.67 4.99 9.97
C VAL A 47 -4.49 5.05 11.26
N THR A 48 -4.62 3.95 12.00
CA THR A 48 -5.31 3.87 13.30
C THR A 48 -4.36 3.38 14.40
N ASP A 49 -4.78 3.45 15.67
CA ASP A 49 -4.00 2.99 16.84
C ASP A 49 -3.93 1.46 16.99
N LYS A 50 -4.22 0.70 15.94
CA LYS A 50 -4.14 -0.77 15.98
C LYS A 50 -2.69 -1.20 16.22
N ALA A 51 -2.44 -1.77 17.40
CA ALA A 51 -1.11 -2.21 17.83
C ALA A 51 -0.50 -3.30 16.93
N ILE A 52 -1.33 -4.23 16.44
CA ILE A 52 -0.90 -5.32 15.55
C ILE A 52 -1.65 -5.20 14.21
N PRO A 53 -1.18 -4.35 13.28
CA PRO A 53 -1.69 -4.32 11.91
C PRO A 53 -1.42 -5.66 11.21
N LYS A 54 -2.33 -6.08 10.33
CA LYS A 54 -2.14 -7.31 9.55
C LYS A 54 -1.27 -7.07 8.32
N ASP A 55 -1.55 -5.95 7.67
CA ASP A 55 -0.99 -5.60 6.38
C ASP A 55 -0.70 -4.10 6.34
N ALA A 56 0.22 -3.70 5.47
CA ALA A 56 0.40 -2.32 5.05
C ALA A 56 -0.42 -2.05 3.78
N ASP A 57 -1.41 -1.17 3.89
CA ASP A 57 -2.30 -0.83 2.78
C ASP A 57 -1.95 0.57 2.24
N VAL A 58 -1.52 0.64 0.99
CA VAL A 58 -1.10 1.90 0.35
C VAL A 58 -1.90 2.10 -0.93
N LEU A 59 -2.52 3.27 -1.09
CA LEU A 59 -3.17 3.69 -2.32
C LEU A 59 -2.22 4.58 -3.12
N VAL A 60 -2.03 4.26 -4.40
CA VAL A 60 -1.24 5.06 -5.33
C VAL A 60 -2.14 5.51 -6.49
N THR A 61 -2.25 6.83 -6.67
CA THR A 61 -2.85 7.39 -7.88
C THR A 61 -1.77 7.54 -8.92
N ILE A 62 -2.02 7.03 -10.13
CA ILE A 62 -1.08 7.03 -11.25
C ILE A 62 -1.74 7.61 -12.50
N ASP A 63 -0.92 8.04 -13.44
CA ASP A 63 -1.37 8.30 -14.82
C ASP A 63 -1.84 6.99 -15.47
N GLY A 64 -2.94 7.07 -16.21
CA GLY A 64 -3.51 5.92 -16.94
C GLY A 64 -2.49 5.17 -17.81
N GLY A 65 -1.58 5.89 -18.47
CA GLY A 65 -0.53 5.33 -19.35
C GLY A 65 0.80 4.99 -18.69
N MET A 66 0.92 5.10 -17.36
CA MET A 66 2.19 4.84 -16.65
C MET A 66 2.63 3.37 -16.78
N GLU A 67 3.90 3.15 -17.13
CA GLU A 67 4.53 1.82 -17.03
C GLU A 67 4.77 1.43 -15.57
N LEU A 68 4.36 0.21 -15.19
CA LEU A 68 4.30 -0.19 -13.78
C LEU A 68 5.58 -0.85 -13.25
N ASP A 69 6.59 -1.13 -14.07
CA ASP A 69 7.76 -1.94 -13.69
C ASP A 69 8.49 -1.44 -12.43
N ALA A 70 8.81 -0.13 -12.39
CA ALA A 70 9.52 0.47 -11.27
C ALA A 70 8.66 0.45 -9.99
N LEU A 71 7.38 0.84 -10.10
CA LEU A 71 6.42 0.83 -9.00
C LEU A 71 6.17 -0.60 -8.49
N ALA A 72 6.05 -1.57 -9.39
CA ALA A 72 5.85 -2.97 -9.07
C ALA A 72 7.07 -3.58 -8.39
N ARG A 73 8.30 -3.19 -8.80
CA ARG A 73 9.52 -3.58 -8.10
C ARG A 73 9.54 -3.03 -6.67
N ALA A 74 9.17 -1.77 -6.48
CA ALA A 74 9.07 -1.18 -5.14
C ALA A 74 7.99 -1.87 -4.29
N GLY A 75 6.80 -2.12 -4.86
CA GLY A 75 5.70 -2.81 -4.18
C GLY A 75 6.04 -4.25 -3.80
N ARG A 76 6.67 -5.02 -4.69
CA ARG A 76 7.15 -6.37 -4.37
C ARG A 76 8.23 -6.38 -3.29
N ARG A 77 9.12 -5.37 -3.26
CA ARG A 77 10.12 -5.23 -2.19
C ARG A 77 9.43 -4.97 -0.84
N LEU A 78 8.46 -4.07 -0.78
CA LEU A 78 7.64 -3.83 0.42
C LEU A 78 6.95 -5.14 0.88
N LYS A 79 6.21 -5.80 -0.02
CA LYS A 79 5.48 -7.03 0.29
C LYS A 79 6.41 -8.17 0.72
N GLY A 80 7.55 -8.34 0.06
CA GLY A 80 8.54 -9.37 0.42
C GLY A 80 9.12 -9.15 1.82
N ARG A 81 9.44 -7.91 2.18
CA ARG A 81 9.94 -7.57 3.52
C ARG A 81 8.86 -7.69 4.59
N ALA A 82 7.63 -7.28 4.31
CA ALA A 82 6.50 -7.51 5.23
C ALA A 82 6.27 -9.01 5.47
N ASN A 83 6.26 -9.82 4.40
CA ASN A 83 6.08 -11.28 4.51
C ASN A 83 7.18 -11.95 5.35
N SER A 84 8.41 -11.43 5.31
CA SER A 84 9.51 -11.96 6.14
C SER A 84 9.25 -11.84 7.65
N ILE A 85 8.32 -10.97 8.06
CA ILE A 85 7.87 -10.82 9.44
C ILE A 85 6.45 -11.32 9.69
N ASN A 86 5.92 -12.18 8.82
CA ASN A 86 4.56 -12.74 8.86
C ASN A 86 3.42 -11.70 8.72
N LEU A 87 3.67 -10.61 8.02
CA LEU A 87 2.70 -9.56 7.71
C LEU A 87 2.55 -9.39 6.20
N GLY A 88 1.48 -8.76 5.73
CA GLY A 88 1.31 -8.48 4.31
C GLY A 88 1.54 -7.02 3.94
N ALA A 89 1.45 -6.76 2.65
CA ALA A 89 1.30 -5.42 2.12
C ALA A 89 0.55 -5.49 0.78
N ASP A 90 -0.36 -4.54 0.62
CA ASP A 90 -1.17 -4.39 -0.58
C ASP A 90 -1.05 -2.94 -1.08
N ILE A 91 -0.75 -2.83 -2.38
CA ILE A 91 -0.59 -1.56 -3.08
C ILE A 91 -1.74 -1.47 -4.06
N PHE A 92 -2.70 -0.62 -3.75
CA PHE A 92 -3.88 -0.34 -4.55
C PHE A 92 -3.55 0.76 -5.57
N LEU A 93 -4.08 0.63 -6.77
CA LEU A 93 -3.89 1.57 -7.87
C LEU A 93 -5.22 2.22 -8.23
N ALA A 94 -5.19 3.54 -8.38
CA ALA A 94 -6.28 4.30 -8.97
C ALA A 94 -5.74 5.22 -10.06
N ASP A 95 -6.60 5.59 -11.01
CA ASP A 95 -6.27 6.62 -12.00
C ASP A 95 -6.59 8.04 -11.49
N GLU A 96 -6.19 9.04 -12.27
CA GLU A 96 -6.42 10.46 -11.99
C GLU A 96 -7.90 10.87 -11.95
N THR A 97 -8.78 10.05 -12.53
CA THR A 97 -10.24 10.28 -12.51
C THR A 97 -10.91 9.69 -11.27
N GLY A 98 -10.14 9.00 -10.41
CA GLY A 98 -10.64 8.40 -9.18
C GLY A 98 -11.14 6.97 -9.35
N HIS A 99 -10.92 6.32 -10.49
CA HIS A 99 -11.31 4.93 -10.68
C HIS A 99 -10.27 3.98 -10.12
N TYR A 100 -10.74 2.95 -9.42
CA TYR A 100 -9.89 1.85 -8.97
C TYR A 100 -9.49 0.97 -10.16
N LEU A 101 -8.19 0.73 -10.32
CA LEU A 101 -7.62 -0.07 -11.39
C LEU A 101 -7.32 -1.52 -10.97
N GLY A 102 -7.12 -1.76 -9.67
CA GLY A 102 -6.63 -3.03 -9.13
C GLY A 102 -5.45 -2.84 -8.19
N ARG A 103 -4.67 -3.90 -7.98
CA ARG A 103 -3.44 -3.88 -7.16
C ARG A 103 -2.19 -4.08 -8.01
N ILE A 104 -1.05 -3.67 -7.47
CA ILE A 104 0.25 -4.15 -7.97
C ILE A 104 0.31 -5.66 -7.85
N CYS A 105 0.61 -6.33 -8.97
CA CYS A 105 0.73 -7.77 -9.03
C CYS A 105 1.89 -8.26 -8.16
N ARG A 106 1.61 -9.27 -7.33
CA ARG A 106 2.61 -9.92 -6.48
C ARG A 106 3.63 -10.74 -7.27
N TYR A 107 3.31 -11.13 -8.50
CA TYR A 107 4.18 -11.92 -9.36
C TYR A 107 5.07 -11.02 -10.22
N ARG A 108 6.28 -11.48 -10.51
CA ARG A 108 7.22 -10.77 -11.40
C ARG A 108 6.81 -10.89 -12.87
N GLU A 109 6.20 -12.02 -13.22
CA GLU A 109 5.77 -12.34 -14.57
C GLU A 109 4.32 -12.82 -14.55
N CYS A 110 3.54 -12.36 -15.51
CA CYS A 110 2.16 -12.78 -15.72
C CYS A 110 2.14 -14.19 -16.30
N HIS A 111 1.50 -15.11 -15.59
CA HIS A 111 1.29 -16.49 -16.02
C HIS A 111 -0.08 -16.95 -15.53
N ALA A 112 -0.75 -17.84 -16.28
CA ALA A 112 -2.01 -18.43 -15.84
C ALA A 112 -1.79 -19.21 -14.54
N ARG A 113 -2.42 -18.75 -13.45
CA ARG A 113 -2.31 -19.37 -12.11
C ARG A 113 -3.71 -19.46 -11.54
N VAL A 114 -4.02 -20.57 -10.87
CA VAL A 114 -5.28 -20.78 -10.14
C VAL A 114 -5.56 -19.66 -9.12
N LEU A 115 -4.49 -19.10 -8.53
CA LEU A 115 -4.56 -18.01 -7.54
C LEU A 115 -4.52 -16.61 -8.17
N CYS A 116 -4.53 -16.48 -9.49
CA CYS A 116 -4.60 -15.18 -10.14
C CYS A 116 -6.07 -14.74 -10.19
N HIS A 117 -6.37 -13.60 -9.58
CA HIS A 117 -7.71 -13.01 -9.56
C HIS A 117 -7.88 -11.86 -10.56
N ALA A 118 -6.87 -11.61 -11.40
CA ALA A 118 -6.91 -10.56 -12.41
C ALA A 118 -7.93 -10.91 -13.49
N ARG A 119 -8.88 -10.01 -13.77
CA ARG A 119 -9.82 -10.16 -14.90
C ARG A 119 -9.07 -10.26 -16.24
N HIS A 120 -7.97 -9.53 -16.38
CA HIS A 120 -7.18 -9.47 -17.61
C HIS A 120 -5.67 -9.62 -17.35
N CYS A 121 -5.27 -10.74 -16.74
CA CYS A 121 -3.87 -11.04 -16.46
C CYS A 121 -2.98 -10.87 -17.71
N GLY A 122 -1.93 -10.05 -17.60
CA GLY A 122 -0.96 -9.82 -18.68
C GLY A 122 -1.35 -8.74 -19.68
N ARG A 123 -2.57 -8.21 -19.65
CA ARG A 123 -3.00 -7.11 -20.54
C ARG A 123 -2.22 -5.82 -20.26
N ARG A 124 -2.04 -5.49 -18.98
CA ARG A 124 -1.13 -4.45 -18.50
C ARG A 124 -0.15 -5.11 -17.54
N GLN A 125 1.13 -5.06 -17.87
CA GLN A 125 2.15 -5.76 -17.10
C GLN A 125 2.17 -5.24 -15.65
N HIS A 126 2.28 -6.18 -14.70
CA HIS A 126 2.27 -5.91 -13.25
C HIS A 126 0.98 -5.32 -12.66
N LEU A 127 -0.11 -5.17 -13.42
CA LEU A 127 -1.43 -4.88 -12.89
C LEU A 127 -2.17 -6.18 -12.57
N ASN A 128 -2.79 -6.26 -11.39
CA ASN A 128 -3.78 -7.27 -11.05
C ASN A 128 -5.13 -6.57 -10.88
N ASP A 129 -5.95 -6.57 -11.93
CA ASP A 129 -7.28 -5.98 -11.99
C ASP A 129 -8.32 -6.90 -11.35
N ASP A 130 -8.16 -7.12 -10.05
CA ASP A 130 -8.98 -7.99 -9.20
C ASP A 130 -10.32 -7.38 -8.78
N LEU A 131 -10.97 -6.71 -9.73
CA LEU A 131 -12.19 -5.93 -9.54
C LEU A 131 -13.41 -6.76 -9.09
N ASP A 132 -13.33 -8.09 -9.17
CA ASP A 132 -14.34 -9.02 -8.63
C ASP A 132 -14.10 -9.41 -7.17
N VAL A 133 -12.91 -9.11 -6.63
CA VAL A 133 -12.46 -9.53 -5.29
C VAL A 133 -12.35 -8.33 -4.36
N VAL A 134 -11.88 -7.20 -4.88
CA VAL A 134 -11.64 -5.98 -4.11
C VAL A 134 -12.33 -4.81 -4.78
N THR A 135 -13.02 -4.02 -3.96
CA THR A 135 -13.57 -2.72 -4.37
C THR A 135 -13.13 -1.68 -3.35
N LEU A 136 -12.47 -0.63 -3.82
CA LEU A 136 -12.28 0.59 -3.04
C LEU A 136 -13.39 1.58 -3.39
N SER A 137 -13.98 2.22 -2.38
CA SER A 137 -15.00 3.25 -2.65
C SER A 137 -14.36 4.47 -3.31
N GLU A 138 -15.10 5.10 -4.22
CA GLU A 138 -14.68 6.37 -4.84
C GLU A 138 -14.40 7.44 -3.78
N SER A 139 -15.16 7.45 -2.68
CA SER A 139 -14.92 8.35 -1.55
C SER A 139 -13.56 8.14 -0.87
N LEU A 140 -13.13 6.88 -0.70
CA LEU A 140 -11.82 6.55 -0.12
C LEU A 140 -10.70 6.93 -1.09
N ILE A 141 -10.91 6.74 -2.39
CA ILE A 141 -9.94 7.14 -3.41
C ILE A 141 -9.83 8.66 -3.47
N ALA A 142 -10.95 9.37 -3.49
CA ALA A 142 -10.97 10.84 -3.54
C ALA A 142 -10.32 11.45 -2.29
N ALA A 143 -10.68 10.96 -1.11
CA ALA A 143 -10.28 11.52 0.18
C ALA A 143 -9.71 10.43 1.12
N PRO A 144 -8.52 9.89 0.84
CA PRO A 144 -7.91 8.90 1.72
C PRO A 144 -7.56 9.53 3.09
N PRO A 145 -7.48 8.74 4.17
CA PRO A 145 -7.26 9.27 5.51
C PRO A 145 -5.96 10.07 5.67
N LEU A 146 -4.91 9.65 4.96
CA LEU A 146 -3.60 10.28 5.01
C LEU A 146 -2.91 10.25 3.64
N ASP A 147 -2.76 11.41 3.01
CA ASP A 147 -1.84 11.57 1.88
C ASP A 147 -0.41 11.72 2.40
N LEU A 148 0.53 11.00 1.80
CA LEU A 148 1.96 11.03 2.12
C LEU A 148 2.79 11.77 1.07
N TRP A 149 2.30 11.86 -0.17
CA TRP A 149 2.98 12.50 -1.29
C TRP A 149 1.96 12.89 -2.38
N PRO A 150 2.12 14.00 -3.13
CA PRO A 150 3.22 14.97 -3.09
C PRO A 150 3.16 15.92 -1.90
N THR A 151 1.97 16.13 -1.36
CA THR A 151 1.72 16.94 -0.17
C THR A 151 1.15 16.06 0.92
N VAL A 152 1.63 16.24 2.15
CA VAL A 152 1.07 15.56 3.30
C VAL A 152 -0.29 16.19 3.66
N ILE A 153 -1.37 15.43 3.52
CA ILE A 153 -2.73 15.87 3.90
C ILE A 153 -3.29 14.89 4.92
N ARG A 154 -3.64 15.40 6.10
CA ARG A 154 -4.26 14.64 7.19
C ARG A 154 -5.77 14.90 7.17
N ARG A 155 -6.58 13.86 7.03
CA ARG A 155 -8.06 13.96 7.07
C ARG A 155 -8.67 13.37 8.34
N GLN A 156 -7.85 12.75 9.18
CA GLN A 156 -8.21 12.23 10.49
C GLN A 156 -7.03 12.40 11.47
N PRO A 157 -7.24 12.25 12.78
CA PRO A 157 -6.15 12.14 13.73
C PRO A 157 -5.18 11.03 13.32
N VAL A 158 -3.89 11.37 13.25
CA VAL A 158 -2.83 10.44 12.84
C VAL A 158 -2.10 9.95 14.10
N PRO A 159 -1.91 8.63 14.26
CA PRO A 159 -1.16 8.10 15.39
C PRO A 159 0.26 8.72 15.51
N PRO A 160 0.76 9.01 16.72
CA PRO A 160 2.04 9.70 16.90
C PRO A 160 3.24 9.01 16.23
N ASP A 161 3.22 7.66 16.17
CA ASP A 161 4.27 6.89 15.52
C ASP A 161 4.26 7.05 14.00
N VAL A 162 3.08 7.11 13.38
CA VAL A 162 2.91 7.43 11.96
C VAL A 162 3.43 8.83 11.67
N GLU A 163 3.13 9.82 12.52
CA GLU A 163 3.65 11.18 12.36
C GLU A 163 5.18 11.21 12.41
N ALA A 164 5.75 10.61 13.45
CA ALA A 164 7.19 10.59 13.68
C ALA A 164 7.96 9.87 12.56
N MET A 165 7.39 8.78 12.02
CA MET A 165 8.10 7.94 11.05
C MET A 165 7.84 8.31 9.60
N LEU A 166 6.64 8.78 9.26
CA LEU A 166 6.26 9.03 7.86
C LEU A 166 6.24 10.51 7.51
N LEU A 167 5.85 11.39 8.44
CA LEU A 167 5.57 12.79 8.11
C LEU A 167 6.76 13.72 8.39
N ALA A 168 7.50 13.47 9.47
CA ALA A 168 8.66 14.28 9.86
C ALA A 168 9.83 14.28 8.86
N GLU A 169 9.86 13.36 7.90
CA GLU A 169 10.88 13.31 6.84
C GLU A 169 10.37 13.82 5.49
N GLN A 170 9.07 13.76 5.20
CA GLN A 170 8.51 14.34 3.97
C GLN A 170 8.66 15.86 3.97
N ALA A 171 8.49 16.50 5.13
CA ALA A 171 8.73 17.93 5.30
C ALA A 171 10.19 18.36 5.01
N ARG A 172 11.17 17.46 5.23
CA ARG A 172 12.60 17.74 4.99
C ARG A 172 13.05 17.60 3.54
N LYS A 173 12.20 17.07 2.65
CA LYS A 173 12.46 16.94 1.21
C LYS A 173 11.79 18.04 0.37
N MET A 174 10.99 18.90 1.00
CA MET A 174 10.32 20.04 0.37
C MET A 174 11.10 21.36 0.52
N GLU A 175 12.29 21.30 1.11
CA GLU A 175 13.24 22.40 1.31
C GLU A 175 14.49 22.15 0.46
#